data_AF-A0A9C8V964-F1
#
_entry.id   AF-A0A9C8V964-F1
#
_cell.length_a   1.000
_cell.length_b   1.000
_cell.length_c   1.000
_cell.angle_alpha   90.00
_cell.angle_beta   90.00
_cell.angle_gamma   90.00
#
_symmetry.space_group_name_H-M   'P 1'
#
loop_
_entity.id
_entity.type
_entity.pdbx_description
1 polymer ?
#
loop_
_entity_poly.entity_id
_entity_poly.type
_entity_poly.pdbx_seq_one_letter_code
_entity_poly.pdbx_strand_id
1 'polypeptide(L)'
;MKSVFWCCQWRQRQRGSALLLTLIFMAVLARMALSAVDAALLGTSLALNYRDHDRVFHAAEALLFALDSSLLARVQSDGLQVTLSTLSDVEVSIVMSPGMMENSGATKMSYQAVSAGHDFYFSAPGAPAVTCGPLYQLAVRASGVRPGTDVGLGLERRVCCVDALACEAGDFASTNRQWRRLH
;
A
#
# COMPACT_ATOMS: atom_id res chain seq x y z
N MET A 1 73.32 -56.28 7.23
CA MET A 1 72.40 -55.65 8.20
C MET A 1 72.06 -54.22 7.76
N LYS A 2 70.98 -54.02 6.99
CA LYS A 2 70.43 -52.69 6.61
C LYS A 2 68.95 -52.85 6.27
N SER A 3 68.05 -52.75 7.26
CA SER A 3 66.59 -52.80 7.03
C SER A 3 65.79 -52.36 8.26
N VAL A 4 65.86 -51.09 8.66
CA VAL A 4 64.96 -50.55 9.71
C VAL A 4 64.46 -49.12 9.45
N PHE A 5 64.99 -48.37 8.47
CA PHE A 5 64.75 -46.91 8.43
C PHE A 5 63.46 -46.41 7.74
N TRP A 6 62.59 -47.28 7.22
CA TRP A 6 61.47 -46.86 6.35
C TRP A 6 60.12 -46.60 7.05
N CYS A 7 59.96 -46.90 8.34
CA CYS A 7 58.64 -46.86 8.97
C CYS A 7 58.18 -45.47 9.46
N CYS A 8 59.10 -44.53 9.73
CA CYS A 8 58.74 -43.25 10.36
C CYS A 8 58.40 -42.10 9.38
N GLN A 9 58.73 -42.22 8.10
CA GLN A 9 58.59 -41.11 7.14
C GLN A 9 57.14 -40.87 6.68
N TRP A 10 56.27 -41.88 6.79
CA TRP A 10 54.84 -41.76 6.41
C TRP A 10 53.99 -41.03 7.47
N ARG A 11 54.41 -41.04 8.74
CA ARG A 11 53.64 -40.43 9.85
C ARG A 11 53.73 -38.91 9.90
N GLN A 12 54.82 -38.32 9.39
CA GLN A 12 54.97 -36.86 9.30
C GLN A 12 54.24 -36.27 8.07
N ARG A 13 54.12 -37.01 6.97
CA ARG A 13 53.46 -36.54 5.73
C ARG A 13 51.93 -36.42 5.87
N GLN A 14 51.30 -37.22 6.74
CA GLN A 14 49.85 -37.18 6.98
C GLN A 14 49.37 -36.01 7.84
N ARG A 15 50.25 -35.35 8.61
CA ARG A 15 49.84 -34.23 9.47
C ARG A 15 49.60 -32.93 8.68
N GLY A 16 50.32 -32.74 7.57
CA GLY A 16 50.19 -31.54 6.73
C GLY A 16 48.91 -31.54 5.88
N SER A 17 48.47 -32.71 5.38
CA SER A 17 47.27 -32.82 4.56
C SER A 17 45.98 -32.60 5.34
N ALA A 18 45.92 -33.06 6.60
CA ALA A 18 44.78 -32.80 7.49
C ALA A 18 44.60 -31.29 7.74
N LEU A 19 45.70 -30.58 7.99
CA LEU A 19 45.68 -29.13 8.23
C LEU A 19 45.15 -28.37 7.01
N LEU A 20 45.64 -28.69 5.81
CA LEU A 20 45.15 -28.08 4.57
C LEU A 20 43.67 -28.36 4.31
N LEU A 21 43.21 -29.59 4.52
CA LEU A 21 41.79 -29.93 4.36
C LEU A 21 40.91 -29.18 5.35
N THR A 22 41.32 -29.06 6.61
CA THR A 22 40.57 -28.26 7.60
C THR A 22 40.51 -26.78 7.22
N LEU A 23 41.59 -26.23 6.66
CA LEU A 23 41.67 -24.83 6.26
C LEU A 23 40.78 -24.54 5.04
N ILE A 24 40.78 -25.44 4.05
CA ILE A 24 39.87 -25.35 2.89
C ILE A 24 38.43 -25.48 3.35
N PHE A 25 38.12 -26.44 4.22
CA PHE A 25 36.76 -26.63 4.73
C PHE A 25 36.26 -25.41 5.52
N MET A 26 37.09 -24.86 6.40
CA MET A 26 36.79 -23.60 7.11
C MET A 26 36.57 -22.43 6.15
N ALA A 27 37.37 -22.33 5.08
CA ALA A 27 37.20 -21.28 4.07
C ALA A 27 35.88 -21.41 3.29
N VAL A 28 35.46 -22.64 2.97
CA VAL A 28 34.16 -22.92 2.32
C VAL A 28 33.01 -22.59 3.26
N LEU A 29 33.09 -23.01 4.52
CA LEU A 29 32.08 -22.69 5.54
C LEU A 29 31.95 -21.18 5.77
N ALA A 30 33.07 -20.46 5.83
CA ALA A 30 33.06 -19.01 5.99
C ALA A 30 32.37 -18.31 4.82
N ARG A 31 32.59 -18.76 3.57
CA ARG A 31 31.88 -18.22 2.40
C ARG A 31 30.38 -18.50 2.43
N MET A 32 30.00 -19.74 2.78
CA MET A 32 28.59 -20.10 2.94
C MET A 32 27.92 -19.24 4.01
N ALA A 33 28.58 -19.05 5.16
CA ALA A 33 28.09 -18.21 6.24
C ALA A 33 27.91 -16.74 5.82
N LEU A 34 28.89 -16.16 5.12
CA LEU A 34 28.78 -14.79 4.58
C LEU A 34 27.60 -14.66 3.62
N SER A 35 27.45 -15.60 2.68
CA SER A 35 26.33 -15.57 1.72
C SER A 35 24.96 -15.72 2.40
N ALA A 36 24.88 -16.51 3.48
CA ALA A 36 23.65 -16.68 4.25
C ALA A 36 23.29 -15.41 5.03
N VAL A 37 24.29 -14.70 5.57
CA VAL A 37 24.07 -13.40 6.25
C VAL A 37 23.59 -12.35 5.26
N ASP A 38 24.18 -12.25 4.07
CA ASP A 38 23.75 -11.30 3.05
C ASP A 38 22.29 -11.56 2.62
N ALA A 39 21.93 -12.82 2.41
CA ALA A 39 20.56 -13.21 2.11
C ALA A 39 19.58 -12.87 3.24
N ALA A 40 19.99 -13.06 4.51
CA ALA A 40 19.17 -12.72 5.67
C ALA A 40 18.99 -11.19 5.81
N LEU A 41 20.04 -10.39 5.56
CA LEU A 41 19.97 -8.94 5.59
C LEU A 41 19.06 -8.39 4.48
N LEU A 42 19.15 -8.95 3.27
CA LEU A 42 18.23 -8.61 2.18
C LEU A 42 16.79 -8.97 2.54
N GLY A 43 16.56 -10.19 3.04
CA GLY A 43 15.22 -10.64 3.44
C GLY A 43 14.59 -9.76 4.52
N THR A 44 15.37 -9.38 5.54
CA THR A 44 14.89 -8.47 6.60
C THR A 44 14.59 -7.07 6.07
N SER A 45 15.41 -6.54 5.16
CA SER A 45 15.15 -5.22 4.56
C SER A 45 13.86 -5.19 3.73
N LEU A 46 13.61 -6.23 2.95
CA LEU A 46 12.39 -6.37 2.16
C LEU A 46 11.19 -6.52 3.08
N ALA A 47 11.25 -7.40 4.09
CA ALA A 47 10.16 -7.58 5.05
C ALA A 47 9.81 -6.27 5.78
N LEU A 48 10.80 -5.46 6.15
CA LEU A 48 10.56 -4.15 6.77
C LEU A 48 9.93 -3.16 5.79
N ASN A 49 10.42 -3.10 4.55
CA ASN A 49 9.83 -2.21 3.53
C ASN A 49 8.39 -2.62 3.18
N TYR A 50 8.10 -3.91 3.10
CA TYR A 50 6.72 -4.40 2.91
C TYR A 50 5.82 -4.01 4.08
N ARG A 51 6.28 -4.19 5.31
CA ARG A 51 5.54 -3.79 6.51
C ARG A 51 5.27 -2.28 6.55
N ASP A 52 6.25 -1.46 6.20
CA ASP A 52 6.09 -0.01 6.19
C ASP A 52 5.14 0.44 5.08
N HIS A 53 5.24 -0.15 3.88
CA HIS A 53 4.29 0.10 2.79
C HIS A 53 2.86 -0.30 3.18
N ASP A 54 2.68 -1.44 3.85
CA ASP A 54 1.38 -1.93 4.29
C ASP A 54 0.70 -0.98 5.28
N ARG A 55 1.47 -0.43 6.23
CA ARG A 55 0.99 0.60 7.17
C ARG A 55 0.54 1.86 6.45
N VAL A 56 1.36 2.37 5.54
CA VAL A 56 1.04 3.58 4.74
C VAL A 56 -0.20 3.34 3.89
N PHE A 57 -0.33 2.14 3.30
CA PHE A 57 -1.51 1.76 2.53
C PHE A 57 -2.77 1.76 3.39
N HIS A 58 -2.75 1.12 4.55
CA HIS A 58 -3.90 1.09 5.45
C HIS A 58 -4.27 2.48 5.98
N ALA A 59 -3.29 3.34 6.22
CA ALA A 59 -3.53 4.73 6.61
C ALA A 59 -4.24 5.51 5.48
N ALA A 60 -3.76 5.38 4.24
CA ALA A 60 -4.38 5.99 3.07
C ALA A 60 -5.80 5.46 2.84
N GLU A 61 -6.00 4.16 2.99
CA GLU A 61 -7.31 3.50 2.88
C GLU A 61 -8.29 4.01 3.96
N ALA A 62 -7.84 4.10 5.21
CA ALA A 62 -8.64 4.62 6.31
C ALA A 62 -9.06 6.08 6.08
N LEU A 63 -8.14 6.92 5.59
CA LEU A 63 -8.46 8.31 5.24
C LEU A 63 -9.49 8.36 4.11
N LEU A 64 -9.32 7.54 3.08
CA LEU A 64 -10.24 7.49 1.94
C LEU A 64 -11.66 7.08 2.37
N PHE A 65 -11.79 6.09 3.27
CA PHE A 65 -13.09 5.70 3.82
C PHE A 65 -13.71 6.77 4.74
N ALA A 66 -12.89 7.45 5.54
CA ALA A 66 -13.35 8.55 6.38
C ALA A 66 -13.90 9.71 5.53
N LEU A 67 -13.21 10.06 4.44
CA LEU A 67 -13.68 11.07 3.49
C LEU A 67 -14.97 10.65 2.79
N ASP A 68 -15.03 9.41 2.28
CA ASP A 68 -16.21 8.88 1.60
C ASP A 68 -17.45 8.85 2.50
N SER A 69 -17.31 8.37 3.74
CA SER A 69 -18.42 8.36 4.70
C SER A 69 -18.85 9.77 5.12
N SER A 70 -17.91 10.69 5.33
CA SER A 70 -18.23 12.09 5.64
C SER A 70 -18.97 12.79 4.50
N LEU A 71 -18.56 12.54 3.24
CA LEU A 71 -19.20 13.15 2.08
C LEU A 71 -20.60 12.57 1.84
N LEU A 72 -20.79 11.26 1.96
CA LEU A 72 -22.13 10.67 1.89
C LEU A 72 -23.06 11.23 2.96
N ALA A 73 -22.57 11.39 4.19
CA ALA A 73 -23.36 11.98 5.27
C ALA A 73 -23.76 13.43 4.96
N ARG A 74 -22.85 14.24 4.37
CA ARG A 74 -23.19 15.61 3.94
C ARG A 74 -24.19 15.64 2.80
N VAL A 75 -24.08 14.74 1.83
CA VAL A 75 -25.08 14.65 0.75
C VAL A 75 -26.47 14.38 1.32
N GLN A 76 -26.57 13.53 2.33
CA GLN A 76 -27.84 13.21 3.00
C GLN A 76 -28.37 14.35 3.89
N SER A 77 -27.49 15.17 4.49
CA SER A 77 -27.90 16.25 5.38
C SER A 77 -28.15 17.57 4.66
N ASP A 78 -27.27 17.93 3.74
CA ASP A 78 -27.19 19.26 3.11
C ASP A 78 -27.73 19.24 1.67
N GLY A 79 -27.95 18.04 1.12
CA GLY A 79 -28.34 17.82 -0.26
C GLY A 79 -27.15 17.65 -1.21
N LEU A 80 -27.44 17.06 -2.37
CA LEU A 80 -26.43 16.70 -3.35
C LEU A 80 -25.71 17.92 -3.92
N GLN A 81 -26.47 18.86 -4.50
CA GLN A 81 -25.90 20.00 -5.20
C GLN A 81 -25.07 20.90 -4.28
N VAL A 82 -25.52 21.11 -3.03
CA VAL A 82 -24.79 21.88 -2.02
C VAL A 82 -23.45 21.19 -1.74
N THR A 83 -23.47 19.89 -1.43
CA THR A 83 -22.24 19.15 -1.12
C THR A 83 -21.26 19.16 -2.29
N LEU A 84 -21.72 18.87 -3.51
CA LEU A 84 -20.86 18.83 -4.69
C LEU A 84 -20.27 20.21 -5.02
N SER A 85 -21.00 21.30 -4.80
CA SER A 85 -20.49 22.66 -5.02
C SER A 85 -19.39 23.07 -4.02
N THR A 86 -19.31 22.41 -2.86
CA THR A 86 -18.25 22.62 -1.87
C THR A 86 -17.01 21.77 -2.12
N LEU A 87 -17.10 20.78 -3.02
CA LEU A 87 -15.94 19.98 -3.39
C LEU A 87 -14.95 20.87 -4.15
N SER A 88 -13.68 20.76 -3.75
CA SER A 88 -12.59 21.49 -4.36
C SER A 88 -11.67 20.51 -5.06
N ASP A 89 -11.37 20.80 -6.32
CA ASP A 89 -10.37 20.06 -7.10
C ASP A 89 -8.93 20.36 -6.62
N VAL A 90 -8.75 21.12 -5.54
CA VAL A 90 -7.44 21.40 -4.97
C VAL A 90 -7.02 20.24 -4.05
N GLU A 91 -5.81 19.73 -4.28
CA GLU A 91 -5.19 18.73 -3.41
C GLU A 91 -4.86 19.35 -2.05
N VAL A 92 -5.44 18.79 -0.99
CA VAL A 92 -5.20 19.21 0.40
C VAL A 92 -4.13 18.31 1.00
N SER A 93 -3.05 18.91 1.50
CA SER A 93 -1.93 18.19 2.10
C SER A 93 -1.93 18.32 3.63
N ILE A 94 -1.75 17.19 4.31
CA ILE A 94 -1.66 17.06 5.75
C ILE A 94 -0.27 16.49 6.10
N VAL A 95 0.49 17.24 6.90
CA VAL A 95 1.75 16.74 7.46
C VAL A 95 1.44 16.04 8.78
N MET A 96 1.93 14.81 8.94
CA MET A 96 1.67 14.01 10.13
C MET A 96 2.54 14.46 11.30
N SER A 97 1.95 14.49 12.50
CA SER A 97 2.72 14.67 13.73
C SER A 97 3.51 13.39 14.06
N PRO A 98 4.59 13.47 14.86
CA PRO A 98 5.44 12.31 15.16
C PRO A 98 4.67 11.10 15.71
N GLY A 99 3.68 11.32 16.59
CA GLY A 99 2.85 10.23 17.13
C GLY A 99 1.90 9.60 16.10
N MET A 100 1.47 10.36 15.09
CA MET A 100 0.67 9.81 13.99
C MET A 100 1.54 9.08 12.96
N MET A 101 2.79 9.52 12.75
CA MET A 101 3.75 8.83 11.88
C MET A 101 4.05 7.41 12.37
N GLU A 102 4.18 7.20 13.68
CA GLU A 102 4.49 5.88 14.25
C GLU A 102 3.36 4.85 13.98
N ASN A 103 2.11 5.30 14.06
CA ASN A 103 0.94 4.45 13.85
C ASN A 103 0.61 4.24 12.38
N SER A 104 0.69 5.30 11.57
CA SER A 104 0.32 5.26 10.14
C SER A 104 1.46 4.85 9.21
N GLY A 105 2.72 4.99 9.65
CA GLY A 105 3.89 4.87 8.78
C GLY A 105 4.05 6.03 7.79
N ALA A 106 3.09 6.98 7.72
CA ALA A 106 3.05 8.07 6.78
C ALA A 106 3.62 9.37 7.37
N THR A 107 4.44 10.08 6.60
CA THR A 107 4.96 11.42 6.93
C THR A 107 4.06 12.53 6.44
N LYS A 108 3.44 12.29 5.27
CA LYS A 108 2.55 13.21 4.59
C LYS A 108 1.41 12.42 3.98
N MET A 109 0.20 12.92 4.10
CA MET A 109 -0.95 12.45 3.33
C MET A 109 -1.59 13.62 2.63
N SER A 110 -1.97 13.46 1.38
CA SER A 110 -2.80 14.41 0.66
C SER A 110 -4.04 13.75 0.14
N TYR A 111 -5.11 14.53 0.03
CA TYR A 111 -6.37 14.06 -0.54
C TYR A 111 -6.96 15.10 -1.47
N GLN A 112 -7.74 14.63 -2.42
CA GLN A 112 -8.47 15.43 -3.39
C GLN A 112 -9.85 14.81 -3.56
N ALA A 113 -10.88 15.65 -3.65
CA ALA A 113 -12.25 15.23 -3.86
C ALA A 113 -12.87 16.04 -5.01
N VAL A 114 -13.17 15.35 -6.10
CA VAL A 114 -13.61 15.95 -7.37
C VAL A 114 -15.04 15.51 -7.65
N SER A 115 -15.90 16.45 -8.07
CA SER A 115 -17.25 16.09 -8.53
C SER A 115 -17.17 15.35 -9.86
N ALA A 116 -17.88 14.24 -10.03
CA ALA A 116 -17.70 13.37 -11.20
C ALA A 116 -18.58 13.72 -12.40
N GLY A 117 -19.24 14.89 -12.40
CA GLY A 117 -20.28 15.25 -13.38
C GLY A 117 -21.53 14.38 -13.21
N HIS A 118 -22.59 14.94 -12.63
CA HIS A 118 -23.81 14.19 -12.30
C HIS A 118 -24.88 14.37 -13.39
N ASP A 119 -24.60 13.87 -14.59
CA ASP A 119 -25.57 13.87 -15.68
C ASP A 119 -26.59 12.72 -15.50
N PHE A 120 -27.49 12.85 -14.52
CA PHE A 120 -28.60 11.92 -14.36
C PHE A 120 -29.68 12.25 -15.40
N TYR A 121 -29.57 11.65 -16.60
CA TYR A 121 -30.62 11.77 -17.62
C TYR A 121 -31.82 10.89 -17.25
N PHE A 122 -32.86 11.48 -16.67
CA PHE A 122 -34.12 10.79 -16.43
C PHE A 122 -34.94 10.73 -17.72
N SER A 123 -35.27 9.52 -18.16
CA SER A 123 -36.13 9.32 -19.33
C SER A 123 -37.61 9.54 -18.99
N ALA A 124 -38.38 9.88 -20.02
CA ALA A 124 -39.77 10.32 -19.99
C ALA A 124 -40.75 9.38 -19.24
N PRO A 125 -41.99 9.83 -18.92
CA PRO A 125 -42.93 9.08 -18.09
C PRO A 125 -43.24 7.70 -18.67
N GLY A 126 -43.01 6.63 -17.87
CA GLY A 126 -43.37 5.25 -18.23
C GLY A 126 -42.21 4.24 -18.24
N ALA A 127 -40.96 4.66 -18.11
CA ALA A 127 -39.83 3.75 -17.91
C ALA A 127 -39.49 3.62 -16.41
N PRO A 128 -39.26 2.41 -15.86
CA PRO A 128 -38.68 2.25 -14.53
C PRO A 128 -37.18 2.57 -14.62
N ALA A 129 -36.85 3.85 -14.69
CA ALA A 129 -35.48 4.25 -14.99
C ALA A 129 -34.75 4.58 -13.69
N VAL A 130 -34.38 3.55 -12.93
CA VAL A 130 -33.30 3.71 -11.94
C VAL A 130 -32.07 4.16 -12.73
N THR A 131 -31.65 5.41 -12.54
CA THR A 131 -30.49 5.99 -13.22
C THR A 131 -29.29 5.87 -12.31
N CYS A 132 -28.19 5.35 -12.87
CA CYS A 132 -26.94 5.16 -12.13
C CYS A 132 -25.84 6.02 -12.73
N GLY A 133 -25.11 6.73 -11.90
CA GLY A 133 -24.07 7.67 -12.31
C GLY A 133 -22.93 7.75 -11.30
N PRO A 134 -21.76 8.26 -11.72
CA PRO A 134 -20.72 8.62 -10.78
C PRO A 134 -21.13 9.89 -10.02
N LEU A 135 -20.83 9.91 -8.73
CA LEU A 135 -21.18 11.01 -7.82
C LEU A 135 -19.98 11.94 -7.65
N TYR A 136 -18.89 11.37 -7.13
CA TYR A 136 -17.61 12.04 -6.92
C TYR A 136 -16.48 11.02 -7.01
N GLN A 137 -15.28 11.54 -7.21
CA GLN A 137 -14.03 10.79 -7.19
C GLN A 137 -13.15 11.31 -6.05
N LEU A 138 -12.60 10.39 -5.28
CA LEU A 138 -11.63 10.67 -4.23
C LEU A 138 -10.28 10.13 -4.65
N ALA A 139 -9.24 10.90 -4.39
CA ALA A 139 -7.86 10.49 -4.51
C ALA A 139 -7.15 10.76 -3.19
N VAL A 140 -6.37 9.80 -2.72
CA VAL A 140 -5.49 9.93 -1.55
C VAL A 140 -4.09 9.52 -1.97
N ARG A 141 -3.10 10.32 -1.60
CA ARG A 141 -1.68 10.00 -1.75
C ARG A 141 -1.03 10.05 -0.38
N ALA A 142 -0.20 9.07 -0.07
CA ALA A 142 0.51 8.99 1.19
C ALA A 142 1.98 8.67 0.93
N SER A 143 2.87 9.39 1.61
CA SER A 143 4.32 9.19 1.55
C SER A 143 4.82 8.70 2.90
N GLY A 144 5.47 7.54 2.91
CA GLY A 144 5.99 6.92 4.12
C GLY A 144 7.32 7.48 4.59
N VAL A 145 7.80 6.99 5.74
CA VAL A 145 9.06 7.42 6.36
C VAL A 145 10.28 6.97 5.54
N ARG A 146 10.18 5.81 4.87
CA ARG A 146 11.26 5.27 4.06
C ARG A 146 11.15 5.73 2.59
N PRO A 147 12.27 6.03 1.92
CA PRO A 147 12.25 6.32 0.48
C PRO A 147 11.60 5.17 -0.30
N GLY A 148 10.72 5.50 -1.26
CA GLY A 148 10.01 4.52 -2.09
C GLY A 148 8.78 3.89 -1.43
N THR A 149 8.33 4.37 -0.28
CA THR A 149 7.06 3.98 0.34
C THR A 149 5.95 5.00 0.02
N ASP A 150 5.67 5.20 -1.26
CA ASP A 150 4.60 6.07 -1.72
C ASP A 150 3.39 5.25 -2.19
N VAL A 151 2.20 5.62 -1.72
CA VAL A 151 0.95 4.93 -2.03
C VAL A 151 -0.07 5.92 -2.58
N GLY A 152 -0.68 5.57 -3.71
CA GLY A 152 -1.78 6.32 -4.32
C GLY A 152 -3.04 5.48 -4.44
N LEU A 153 -4.13 5.92 -3.80
CA LEU A 153 -5.43 5.25 -3.82
C LEU A 153 -6.50 6.18 -4.40
N GLY A 154 -7.34 5.63 -5.25
CA GLY A 154 -8.50 6.31 -5.82
C GLY A 154 -9.78 5.54 -5.53
N LEU A 155 -10.87 6.27 -5.32
CA LEU A 155 -12.21 5.70 -5.18
C LEU A 155 -13.20 6.55 -5.94
N GLU A 156 -13.94 5.92 -6.85
CA GLU A 156 -15.10 6.54 -7.49
C GLU A 156 -16.37 6.04 -6.79
N ARG A 157 -17.16 6.98 -6.30
CA ARG A 157 -18.47 6.71 -5.73
C ARG A 157 -19.50 6.71 -6.84
N ARG A 158 -20.23 5.61 -7.01
CA ARG A 158 -21.37 5.54 -7.95
C ARG A 158 -22.65 5.31 -7.19
N VAL A 159 -23.73 5.95 -7.62
CA VAL A 159 -25.05 5.85 -6.98
C VAL A 159 -26.11 5.61 -8.03
N CYS A 160 -27.19 4.97 -7.60
CA CYS A 160 -28.39 4.76 -8.40
C CYS A 160 -29.58 5.40 -7.70
N CYS A 161 -30.39 6.14 -8.43
CA CYS A 161 -31.56 6.85 -7.93
C CYS A 161 -32.81 6.42 -8.68
N VAL A 162 -33.95 6.39 -7.99
CA VAL A 162 -35.25 6.07 -8.61
C VAL A 162 -35.76 7.25 -9.45
N ASP A 163 -35.54 8.47 -8.98
CA ASP A 163 -35.89 9.71 -9.65
C ASP A 163 -34.90 10.84 -9.28
N ALA A 164 -35.06 12.01 -9.91
CA ALA A 164 -34.19 13.17 -9.71
C ALA A 164 -34.29 13.74 -8.29
N LEU A 165 -35.48 13.72 -7.70
CA LEU A 165 -35.75 14.31 -6.38
C LEU A 165 -35.08 13.48 -5.28
N ALA A 166 -35.16 12.15 -5.37
CA ALA A 166 -34.46 11.24 -4.49
C ALA A 166 -32.93 11.43 -4.58
N CYS A 167 -32.42 11.63 -5.80
CA CYS A 167 -31.00 11.89 -6.04
C CYS A 167 -30.53 13.20 -5.38
N GLU A 168 -31.30 14.29 -5.54
CA GLU A 168 -31.00 15.58 -4.90
C GLU A 168 -31.07 15.52 -3.36
N ALA A 169 -32.01 14.72 -2.83
CA ALA A 169 -32.16 14.48 -1.40
C ALA A 169 -31.11 13.51 -0.82
N GLY A 170 -30.27 12.88 -1.66
CA GLY A 170 -29.32 11.86 -1.22
C GLY A 170 -29.95 10.51 -0.83
N ASP A 171 -31.20 10.28 -1.23
CA ASP A 171 -31.92 9.02 -1.04
C ASP A 171 -31.60 8.04 -2.18
N PHE A 172 -30.49 7.32 -2.02
CA PHE A 172 -29.95 6.43 -3.04
C PHE A 172 -30.57 5.03 -2.94
N ALA A 173 -31.09 4.53 -4.06
CA ALA A 173 -31.58 3.15 -4.18
C ALA A 173 -30.44 2.13 -4.06
N SER A 174 -29.24 2.49 -4.52
CA SER A 174 -28.03 1.68 -4.38
C SER A 174 -26.79 2.56 -4.43
N THR A 175 -25.74 2.14 -3.72
CA THR A 175 -24.43 2.79 -3.77
C THR A 175 -23.35 1.75 -4.04
N ASN A 176 -22.36 2.12 -4.85
CA ASN A 176 -21.24 1.28 -5.20
C ASN A 176 -19.92 2.06 -5.05
N ARG A 177 -18.85 1.36 -4.69
CA ARG A 177 -17.49 1.88 -4.60
C ARG A 177 -16.65 1.22 -5.69
N GLN A 178 -16.07 2.02 -6.56
CA GLN A 178 -15.13 1.52 -7.56
C GLN A 178 -13.71 1.98 -7.21
N TRP A 179 -12.87 1.03 -6.82
CA TRP A 179 -11.47 1.28 -6.49
C TRP A 179 -10.64 1.52 -7.74
N ARG A 180 -9.68 2.45 -7.64
CA ARG A 180 -8.65 2.72 -8.64
C ARG A 180 -7.29 2.78 -7.96
N ARG A 181 -6.27 2.20 -8.58
CA ARG A 181 -4.89 2.48 -8.18
C ARG A 181 -4.44 3.75 -8.90
N LEU A 182 -3.82 4.65 -8.16
CA LEU A 182 -3.17 5.82 -8.73
C LEU A 182 -1.69 5.48 -8.86
N HIS A 183 -1.16 5.64 -10.07
CA HIS A 183 0.26 5.49 -10.36
C HIS A 183 1.02 6.78 -10.09
#